data_AF-A0A533VI84-F1
#
_entry.id   AF-A0A533VI84-F1
#
_cell.length_a   1.000
_cell.length_b   1.000
_cell.length_c   1.000
_cell.angle_alpha   90.00
_cell.angle_beta   90.00
_cell.angle_gamma   90.00
#
_symmetry.space_group_name_H-M   'P 1'
#
loop_
_entity.id
_entity.type
_entity.pdbx_description
1 polymer ?
#
loop_
_entity_poly.entity_id
_entity_poly.type
_entity_poly.pdbx_seq_one_letter_code
_entity_poly.pdbx_strand_id
1 'polypeptide(L)'
;MKTRISSVELLATLKKSYSYRELSAILGLSAPILSRYVRGHVLPSASRSEKFIATFRERLLRKIVTDQVRITADGSYDISGVTSNVGLLRQVAKVVYSEFSLVPVDKVLTMEVDGIPLAVEVAGEFNVNLAVARAEKDLGVEEFFEQKVVYSPSSVKYLYLPKNAIKKGEHILVVDDMVRSGTTIEALARLAERARAKIVGIFMIASLDQ
;
A
#
# COMPACT_ATOMS: atom_id res chain seq x y z
N MET A 1 8.14 17.89 13.85
CA MET A 1 7.09 17.36 14.76
C MET A 1 6.38 16.13 14.16
N LYS A 2 5.92 16.18 12.90
CA LYS A 2 5.26 15.06 12.17
C LYS A 2 5.99 13.71 12.29
N THR A 3 7.29 13.66 12.03
CA THR A 3 8.12 12.44 12.14
C THR A 3 8.11 11.81 13.52
N ARG A 4 8.08 12.63 14.59
CA ARG A 4 8.08 12.15 15.97
C ARG A 4 6.77 11.45 16.33
N ILE A 5 5.65 12.06 15.94
CA ILE A 5 4.31 11.48 16.10
C ILE A 5 4.20 10.19 15.28
N SER A 6 4.62 10.23 14.01
CA SER A 6 4.63 9.05 13.14
C SER A 6 5.44 7.89 13.73
N SER A 7 6.57 8.18 14.38
CA SER A 7 7.37 7.13 15.02
C SER A 7 6.70 6.50 16.24
N VAL A 8 5.83 7.24 16.95
CA VAL A 8 5.02 6.67 18.03
C VAL A 8 3.95 5.74 17.47
N GLU A 9 3.26 6.13 16.40
CA GLU A 9 2.29 5.28 15.69
C GLU A 9 2.93 4.01 15.14
N LEU A 10 4.14 4.13 14.59
CA LEU A 10 4.94 3.00 14.15
C LEU A 10 5.20 2.03 15.30
N LEU A 11 5.70 2.51 16.44
CA LEU A 11 5.94 1.66 17.61
C LEU A 11 4.66 1.00 18.13
N ALA A 12 3.54 1.73 18.14
CA ALA A 12 2.24 1.18 18.51
C ALA A 12 1.77 0.09 17.55
N THR A 13 2.02 0.27 16.24
CA THR A 13 1.76 -0.75 15.21
C THR A 13 2.62 -2.00 15.45
N LEU A 14 3.93 -1.83 15.64
CA LEU A 14 4.85 -2.92 15.90
C LEU A 14 4.50 -3.68 17.18
N LYS A 15 4.02 -2.99 18.22
CA LYS A 15 3.64 -3.62 19.50
C LYS A 15 2.48 -4.62 19.36
N LYS A 16 1.69 -4.57 18.28
CA LYS A 16 0.66 -5.58 18.01
C LYS A 16 1.24 -6.96 17.69
N SER A 17 2.41 -7.01 17.06
CA SER A 17 3.07 -8.25 16.63
C SER A 17 4.33 -8.59 17.42
N TYR A 18 4.91 -7.62 18.13
CA TYR A 18 6.13 -7.80 18.91
C TYR A 18 5.91 -7.48 20.40
N SER A 19 6.51 -8.27 21.27
CA SER A 19 6.63 -7.97 22.69
C SER A 19 7.60 -6.81 22.94
N TYR A 20 7.53 -6.20 24.13
CA TYR A 20 8.52 -5.18 24.51
C TYR A 20 9.94 -5.75 24.60
N ARG A 21 10.09 -7.06 24.89
CA ARG A 21 11.39 -7.73 24.92
C ARG A 21 12.01 -7.80 23.53
N GLU A 22 11.24 -8.19 22.54
CA GLU A 22 11.71 -8.26 21.15
C GLU A 22 12.00 -6.86 20.60
N LEU A 23 11.11 -5.90 20.81
CA LEU A 23 11.36 -4.50 20.40
C LEU A 23 12.57 -3.91 21.10
N SER A 24 12.81 -4.27 22.36
CA SER A 24 14.00 -3.84 23.10
C SER A 24 15.28 -4.36 22.46
N ALA A 25 15.30 -5.65 22.09
CA ALA A 25 16.44 -6.27 21.41
C ALA A 25 16.69 -5.66 20.02
N ILE A 26 15.62 -5.34 19.27
CA ILE A 26 15.72 -4.78 17.93
C ILE A 26 16.18 -3.31 17.95
N LEU A 27 15.62 -2.49 18.85
CA LEU A 27 15.79 -1.04 18.86
C LEU A 27 16.85 -0.55 19.85
N GLY A 28 17.41 -1.43 20.67
CA GLY A 28 18.43 -1.08 21.67
C GLY A 28 17.90 -0.16 22.78
N LEU A 29 16.62 -0.30 23.14
CA LEU A 29 15.97 0.52 24.18
C LEU A 29 15.33 -0.35 25.25
N SER A 30 15.30 0.12 26.50
CA SER A 30 14.63 -0.62 27.57
C SER A 30 13.11 -0.66 27.39
N ALA A 31 12.48 -1.76 27.83
CA ALA A 31 11.03 -1.92 27.79
C ALA A 31 10.24 -0.76 28.45
N PRO A 32 10.66 -0.18 29.59
CA PRO A 32 9.97 0.99 30.16
C PRO A 32 9.99 2.22 29.25
N ILE A 33 11.10 2.48 28.55
CA ILE A 33 11.19 3.60 27.59
C ILE A 33 10.26 3.36 26.41
N LEU A 34 10.29 2.16 25.82
CA LEU A 34 9.41 1.79 24.72
C LEU A 34 7.93 1.89 25.12
N SER A 35 7.58 1.46 26.33
CA SER A 35 6.22 1.57 26.86
C SER A 35 5.73 3.02 26.97
N ARG A 36 6.61 3.95 27.38
CA ARG A 36 6.28 5.38 27.40
C ARG A 36 6.09 5.97 26.01
N TYR A 37 6.90 5.53 25.03
CA TYR A 37 6.74 5.95 23.63
C TYR A 37 5.47 5.40 23.00
N VAL A 38 5.23 4.08 23.09
CA VAL A 38 4.04 3.41 22.54
C VAL A 38 2.75 4.02 23.07
N ARG A 39 2.70 4.39 24.35
CA ARG A 39 1.54 5.06 24.97
C ARG A 39 1.45 6.57 24.70
N GLY A 40 2.41 7.15 23.98
CA GLY A 40 2.46 8.59 23.70
C GLY A 40 2.77 9.46 24.92
N HIS A 41 3.15 8.90 26.07
CA HIS A 41 3.50 9.66 27.27
C HIS A 41 4.76 10.52 27.08
N VAL A 42 5.64 10.12 26.16
CA VAL A 42 6.85 10.86 25.77
C VAL A 42 7.03 10.72 24.27
N LEU A 43 7.44 11.80 23.60
CA LEU A 43 7.84 11.73 22.20
C LEU A 43 9.35 11.45 22.08
N PRO A 44 9.79 10.46 21.28
CA PRO A 44 11.22 10.27 20.96
C PRO A 44 11.81 11.53 20.31
N SER A 45 13.13 11.70 20.38
CA SER A 45 13.83 12.78 19.64
C SER A 45 13.76 12.54 18.13
N ALA A 46 14.00 13.57 17.31
CA ALA A 46 13.98 13.46 15.85
C ALA A 46 14.91 12.35 15.33
N SER A 47 16.19 12.38 15.72
CA SER A 47 17.17 11.33 15.36
C SER A 47 16.73 9.93 15.79
N ARG A 48 16.08 9.79 16.95
CA ARG A 48 15.57 8.49 17.41
C ARG A 48 14.37 8.03 16.59
N SER A 49 13.46 8.94 16.25
CA SER A 49 12.34 8.67 15.35
C SER A 49 12.79 8.19 13.98
N GLU A 50 13.78 8.85 13.39
CA GLU A 50 14.38 8.45 12.11
C GLU A 50 14.98 7.04 12.19
N LYS A 51 15.72 6.72 13.25
CA LYS A 51 16.26 5.37 13.48
C LYS A 51 15.17 4.30 13.56
N PHE A 52 14.03 4.59 14.20
CA PHE A 52 12.92 3.65 14.26
C PHE A 52 12.31 3.40 12.87
N ILE A 53 12.11 4.47 12.10
CA ILE A 53 11.57 4.40 10.74
C ILE A 53 12.52 3.63 9.81
N ALA A 54 13.82 3.93 9.85
CA ALA A 54 14.84 3.22 9.09
C ALA A 54 14.88 1.73 9.47
N THR A 55 14.91 1.42 10.77
CA THR A 55 14.88 0.02 11.25
C THR A 55 13.65 -0.72 10.78
N PHE A 56 12.47 -0.08 10.83
CA PHE A 56 11.25 -0.68 10.32
C PHE A 56 11.37 -0.99 8.83
N ARG A 57 11.70 0.02 8.02
CA ARG A 57 11.80 -0.11 6.56
C ARG A 57 12.80 -1.18 6.14
N GLU A 58 14.00 -1.16 6.71
CA GLU A 58 15.14 -1.98 6.26
C GLU A 58 15.11 -3.40 6.83
N ARG A 59 14.58 -3.60 8.05
CA ARG A 59 14.73 -4.86 8.78
C ARG A 59 13.41 -5.55 9.11
N LEU A 60 12.33 -4.79 9.33
CA LEU A 60 11.09 -5.36 9.87
C LEU A 60 9.98 -5.48 8.83
N LEU A 61 9.85 -4.52 7.90
CA LEU A 61 8.72 -4.45 6.98
C LEU A 61 8.57 -5.74 6.19
N ARG A 62 9.63 -6.19 5.51
CA ARG A 62 9.62 -7.44 4.74
C ARG A 62 9.19 -8.62 5.60
N LYS A 63 9.79 -8.77 6.79
CA LYS A 63 9.46 -9.86 7.72
C LYS A 63 7.99 -9.81 8.16
N ILE A 64 7.49 -8.65 8.54
CA ILE A 64 6.10 -8.47 9.01
C ILE A 64 5.08 -8.80 7.92
N VAL A 65 5.39 -8.41 6.67
CA VAL A 65 4.56 -8.74 5.52
C VAL A 65 4.59 -10.26 5.30
N THR A 66 5.78 -10.86 5.16
CA THR A 66 5.92 -12.30 4.89
C THR A 66 5.29 -13.17 6.00
N ASP A 67 5.44 -12.80 7.28
CA ASP A 67 4.84 -13.54 8.40
C ASP A 67 3.29 -13.51 8.38
N GLN A 68 2.68 -12.58 7.62
CA GLN A 68 1.22 -12.44 7.47
C GLN A 68 0.69 -13.01 6.16
N VAL A 69 1.57 -13.47 5.25
CA VAL A 69 1.18 -14.18 4.03
C VAL A 69 1.09 -15.67 4.34
N ARG A 70 -0.01 -16.30 3.95
CA ARG A 70 -0.21 -17.75 4.06
C ARG A 70 -0.29 -18.36 2.67
N ILE A 71 0.24 -19.57 2.52
CA ILE A 71 0.08 -20.38 1.32
C ILE A 71 -0.98 -21.43 1.64
N THR A 72 -2.06 -21.45 0.87
CA THR A 72 -3.15 -22.42 1.01
C THR A 72 -2.77 -23.76 0.38
N ALA A 73 -3.52 -24.81 0.69
CA ALA A 73 -3.21 -26.18 0.24
C ALA A 73 -3.22 -26.35 -1.29
N ASP A 74 -3.95 -25.50 -2.01
CA ASP A 74 -4.01 -25.44 -3.47
C ASP A 74 -2.88 -24.60 -4.10
N GLY A 75 -1.96 -24.06 -3.30
CA GLY A 75 -0.86 -23.21 -3.75
C GLY A 75 -1.23 -21.73 -3.95
N SER A 76 -2.46 -21.33 -3.60
CA SER A 76 -2.86 -19.93 -3.61
C SER A 76 -2.24 -19.16 -2.43
N TYR A 77 -2.06 -17.84 -2.60
CA TYR A 77 -1.55 -16.95 -1.54
C TYR A 77 -2.71 -16.19 -0.90
N ASP A 78 -2.85 -16.33 0.42
CA ASP A 78 -3.74 -15.56 1.27
C ASP A 78 -2.95 -14.43 1.94
N ILE A 79 -3.27 -13.20 1.53
CA ILE A 79 -2.66 -11.96 2.02
C ILE A 79 -3.63 -11.12 2.87
N SER A 80 -4.78 -11.69 3.24
CA SER A 80 -5.80 -11.01 4.05
C SER A 80 -5.26 -10.49 5.38
N GLY A 81 -4.26 -11.17 5.95
CA GLY A 81 -3.55 -10.70 7.15
C GLY A 81 -2.90 -9.33 6.95
N VAL A 82 -2.36 -9.06 5.75
CA VAL A 82 -1.76 -7.77 5.42
C VAL A 82 -2.81 -6.74 5.03
N THR A 83 -3.73 -7.08 4.12
CA THR A 83 -4.72 -6.13 3.55
C THR A 83 -5.78 -5.70 4.56
N SER A 84 -5.99 -6.46 5.64
CA SER A 84 -6.87 -6.08 6.77
C SER A 84 -6.15 -5.33 7.90
N ASN A 85 -4.81 -5.26 7.88
CA ASN A 85 -4.04 -4.64 8.95
C ASN A 85 -3.80 -3.15 8.68
N VAL A 86 -4.79 -2.33 9.00
CA VAL A 86 -4.77 -0.86 8.83
C VAL A 86 -3.51 -0.21 9.41
N GLY A 87 -3.03 -0.68 10.56
CA GLY A 87 -1.81 -0.15 11.18
C GLY A 87 -0.59 -0.37 10.31
N LEU A 88 -0.44 -1.57 9.76
CA LEU A 88 0.64 -1.92 8.83
C LEU A 88 0.49 -1.15 7.51
N LEU A 89 -0.71 -1.13 6.91
CA LEU A 89 -0.97 -0.42 5.66
C LEU A 89 -0.62 1.06 5.76
N ARG A 90 -0.91 1.71 6.88
CA ARG A 90 -0.48 3.09 7.15
C ARG A 90 1.04 3.25 7.18
N GLN A 91 1.76 2.31 7.78
CA GLN A 91 3.24 2.36 7.75
C GLN A 91 3.78 2.10 6.35
N VAL A 92 3.15 1.20 5.58
CA VAL A 92 3.49 0.97 4.17
C VAL A 92 3.26 2.24 3.36
N ALA A 93 2.12 2.90 3.51
CA ALA A 93 1.82 4.16 2.81
C ALA A 93 2.85 5.26 3.05
N LYS A 94 3.36 5.38 4.28
CA LYS A 94 4.46 6.30 4.61
C LYS A 94 5.78 5.94 3.92
N VAL A 95 6.05 4.65 3.75
CA VAL A 95 7.20 4.17 2.95
C VAL A 95 6.98 4.53 1.48
N VAL A 96 5.81 4.25 0.91
CA VAL A 96 5.46 4.62 -0.47
C VAL A 96 5.62 6.12 -0.68
N TYR A 97 5.10 6.95 0.22
CA TYR A 97 5.28 8.39 0.17
C TYR A 97 6.76 8.78 0.14
N SER A 98 7.60 8.18 1.00
CA SER A 98 9.03 8.49 0.99
C SER A 98 9.73 8.16 -0.34
N GLU A 99 9.33 7.08 -1.01
CA GLU A 99 9.90 6.67 -2.30
C GLU A 99 9.42 7.54 -3.48
N PHE A 100 8.15 7.95 -3.47
CA PHE A 100 7.53 8.69 -4.57
C PHE A 100 7.35 10.19 -4.30
N SER A 101 7.83 10.72 -3.16
CA SER A 101 7.67 12.14 -2.79
C SER A 101 8.37 13.14 -3.73
N LEU A 102 9.31 12.66 -4.55
CA LEU A 102 10.05 13.50 -5.51
C LEU A 102 9.42 13.50 -6.91
N VAL A 103 8.35 12.74 -7.14
CA VAL A 103 7.59 12.75 -8.41
C VAL A 103 6.20 13.34 -8.18
N PRO A 104 5.62 14.03 -9.18
CA PRO A 104 4.25 14.51 -9.08
C PRO A 104 3.29 13.31 -9.03
N VAL A 105 2.42 13.27 -8.03
CA VAL A 105 1.31 12.31 -7.92
C VAL A 105 0.04 13.13 -7.78
N ASP A 106 -0.83 13.08 -8.78
CA ASP A 106 -2.12 13.79 -8.79
C ASP A 106 -3.28 12.87 -8.37
N LYS A 107 -3.11 11.55 -8.52
CA LYS A 107 -4.11 10.54 -8.20
C LYS A 107 -3.48 9.17 -7.97
N VAL A 108 -4.10 8.37 -7.12
CA VAL A 108 -3.76 6.95 -6.94
C VAL A 108 -4.77 6.08 -7.68
N LEU A 109 -4.29 5.15 -8.50
CA LEU A 109 -5.10 4.18 -9.25
C LEU A 109 -4.93 2.77 -8.67
N THR A 110 -6.04 2.09 -8.41
CA THR A 110 -6.07 0.68 -7.95
C THR A 110 -7.13 -0.10 -8.71
N MET A 111 -7.06 -1.42 -8.60
CA MET A 111 -8.15 -2.34 -8.94
C MET A 111 -8.90 -2.74 -7.67
N GLU A 112 -10.19 -3.04 -7.78
CA GLU A 112 -10.95 -3.66 -6.70
C GLU A 112 -10.57 -5.14 -6.50
N VAL A 113 -10.68 -5.72 -5.30
CA VAL A 113 -11.13 -5.11 -4.05
C VAL A 113 -9.96 -4.93 -3.08
N ASP A 114 -9.02 -5.88 -3.06
CA ASP A 114 -8.01 -6.03 -2.02
C ASP A 114 -6.91 -4.96 -2.05
N GLY A 115 -6.66 -4.32 -3.19
CA GLY A 115 -5.76 -3.16 -3.30
C GLY A 115 -6.32 -1.86 -2.71
N ILE A 116 -7.64 -1.73 -2.57
CA ILE A 116 -8.31 -0.49 -2.15
C ILE A 116 -7.84 -0.01 -0.76
N PRO A 117 -7.77 -0.85 0.29
CA PRO A 117 -7.31 -0.40 1.60
C PRO A 117 -5.92 0.23 1.59
N LEU A 118 -4.97 -0.34 0.85
CA LEU A 118 -3.64 0.27 0.70
C LEU A 118 -3.71 1.57 -0.10
N ALA A 119 -4.43 1.56 -1.22
CA ALA A 119 -4.57 2.72 -2.08
C ALA A 119 -5.12 3.93 -1.31
N VAL A 120 -6.10 3.73 -0.42
CA VAL A 120 -6.65 4.76 0.48
C VAL A 120 -5.58 5.36 1.38
N GLU A 121 -4.78 4.53 2.08
CA GLU A 121 -3.72 5.03 2.97
C GLU A 121 -2.63 5.77 2.17
N VAL A 122 -2.25 5.28 0.98
CA VAL A 122 -1.28 5.96 0.09
C VAL A 122 -1.82 7.29 -0.40
N ALA A 123 -3.04 7.33 -0.93
CA ALA A 123 -3.68 8.55 -1.41
C ALA A 123 -3.81 9.60 -0.29
N GLY A 124 -4.07 9.16 0.94
CA GLY A 124 -4.08 10.00 2.13
C GLY A 124 -2.73 10.66 2.44
N GLU A 125 -1.62 9.92 2.35
CA GLU A 125 -0.27 10.49 2.56
C GLU A 125 0.12 11.50 1.47
N PHE A 126 -0.32 11.28 0.22
CA PHE A 126 -0.16 12.23 -0.89
C PHE A 126 -1.18 13.37 -0.90
N ASN A 127 -2.24 13.29 -0.08
CA ASN A 127 -3.39 14.20 -0.08
C ASN A 127 -4.04 14.35 -1.47
N VAL A 128 -4.28 13.21 -2.13
CA VAL A 128 -4.93 13.12 -3.45
C VAL A 128 -6.13 12.18 -3.42
N ASN A 129 -6.95 12.22 -4.48
CA ASN A 129 -8.09 11.32 -4.62
C ASN A 129 -7.69 9.95 -5.18
N LEU A 130 -8.66 9.03 -5.19
CA LEU A 130 -8.54 7.70 -5.78
C LEU A 130 -9.24 7.61 -7.13
N ALA A 131 -8.70 6.76 -8.00
CA ALA A 131 -9.38 6.16 -9.13
C ALA A 131 -9.41 4.64 -8.90
N VAL A 132 -10.59 4.02 -8.99
CA VAL A 132 -10.76 2.58 -8.76
C VAL A 132 -11.30 1.96 -10.04
N ALA A 133 -10.53 1.06 -10.63
CA ALA A 133 -11.02 0.19 -11.69
C ALA A 133 -11.83 -0.95 -11.08
N ARG A 134 -12.85 -1.41 -11.81
CA ARG A 134 -13.80 -2.41 -11.34
C ARG A 134 -13.99 -3.55 -12.34
N ALA A 135 -14.38 -4.72 -11.86
CA ALA A 135 -14.74 -5.86 -12.68
C ALA A 135 -16.14 -5.71 -13.29
N GLU A 136 -16.98 -4.85 -12.71
CA GLU A 136 -18.34 -4.54 -13.16
C GLU A 136 -18.55 -3.03 -13.30
N LYS A 137 -19.55 -2.64 -14.09
CA LYS A 137 -19.95 -1.23 -14.25
C LYS A 137 -20.83 -0.80 -13.09
N ASP A 138 -20.49 0.33 -12.47
CA ASP A 138 -21.32 0.95 -11.45
C ASP A 138 -22.69 1.38 -12.01
N LEU A 139 -23.76 1.01 -11.31
CA LEU A 139 -25.11 1.49 -11.60
C LEU A 139 -25.15 3.02 -11.37
N GLY A 140 -25.45 3.78 -12.43
CA GLY A 140 -25.53 5.24 -12.38
C GLY A 140 -24.32 5.98 -12.95
N VAL A 141 -23.31 5.27 -13.46
CA VAL A 141 -22.23 5.87 -14.26
C VAL A 141 -22.49 5.59 -15.73
N GLU A 142 -22.46 6.63 -16.57
CA GLU A 142 -22.83 6.50 -17.98
C GLU A 142 -21.68 6.02 -18.87
N GLU A 143 -20.45 6.48 -18.59
CA GLU A 143 -19.31 6.26 -19.47
C GLU A 143 -18.09 5.66 -18.76
N PHE A 144 -17.50 4.65 -19.39
CA PHE A 144 -16.32 3.95 -18.89
C PHE A 144 -15.22 3.88 -19.96
N PHE A 145 -13.98 3.88 -19.50
CA PHE A 145 -12.89 3.22 -20.20
C PHE A 145 -12.95 1.73 -19.89
N GLU A 146 -12.81 0.91 -20.92
CA GLU A 146 -12.87 -0.55 -20.79
C GLU A 146 -11.56 -1.16 -21.25
N GLN A 147 -11.06 -2.13 -20.48
CA GLN A 147 -9.85 -2.87 -20.82
C GLN A 147 -10.08 -4.37 -20.63
N LYS A 148 -9.94 -5.11 -21.74
CA LYS A 148 -9.96 -6.58 -21.72
C LYS A 148 -8.68 -7.10 -21.07
N VAL A 149 -8.82 -8.07 -20.17
CA VAL A 149 -7.73 -8.78 -19.50
C VAL A 149 -7.88 -10.27 -19.78
N VAL A 150 -6.86 -10.88 -20.36
CA VAL A 150 -6.84 -12.30 -20.70
C VAL A 150 -5.92 -13.00 -19.70
N TYR A 151 -6.50 -13.76 -18.78
CA TYR A 151 -5.74 -14.58 -17.82
C TYR A 151 -5.41 -15.95 -18.43
N SER A 152 -6.29 -16.48 -19.26
CA SER A 152 -6.08 -17.70 -20.07
C SER A 152 -7.03 -17.66 -21.28
N PRO A 153 -6.88 -18.57 -22.27
CA PRO A 153 -7.82 -18.65 -23.40
C PRO A 153 -9.29 -18.82 -22.97
N SER A 154 -9.53 -19.44 -21.82
CA SER A 154 -10.86 -19.65 -21.23
C SER A 154 -11.22 -18.64 -20.13
N SER A 155 -10.30 -17.75 -19.73
CA SER A 155 -10.51 -16.78 -18.66
C SER A 155 -10.21 -15.37 -19.17
N VAL A 156 -11.27 -14.71 -19.60
CA VAL A 156 -11.27 -13.31 -20.04
C VAL A 156 -12.12 -12.50 -19.09
N LYS A 157 -11.57 -11.40 -18.58
CA LYS A 157 -12.30 -10.41 -17.78
C LYS A 157 -12.19 -9.03 -18.43
N TYR A 158 -13.01 -8.11 -17.96
CA TYR A 158 -12.94 -6.70 -18.32
C TYR A 158 -12.72 -5.88 -17.05
N LEU A 159 -11.91 -4.84 -17.17
CA LEU A 159 -11.80 -3.78 -16.17
C LEU A 159 -12.46 -2.53 -16.70
N TYR A 160 -13.24 -1.88 -15.85
CA TYR A 160 -13.99 -0.67 -16.14
C TYR A 160 -13.49 0.45 -15.24
N LEU A 161 -13.22 1.61 -15.82
CA LEU A 161 -12.86 2.83 -15.10
C LEU A 161 -13.80 3.95 -15.55
N PRO A 162 -14.56 4.61 -14.65
CA PRO A 162 -15.39 5.75 -15.02
C PRO A 162 -14.56 6.82 -15.75
N LYS A 163 -15.07 7.37 -16.86
CA LYS A 163 -14.29 8.35 -17.68
C LYS A 163 -13.91 9.61 -16.92
N ASN A 164 -14.67 9.97 -15.88
CA ASN A 164 -14.40 11.11 -15.00
C ASN A 164 -13.44 10.77 -13.84
N ALA A 165 -13.05 9.50 -13.66
CA ALA A 165 -12.18 9.08 -12.56
C ALA A 165 -10.76 9.63 -12.70
N ILE A 166 -10.27 9.83 -13.93
CA ILE A 166 -8.93 10.37 -14.22
C ILE A 166 -9.06 11.50 -15.25
N LYS A 167 -8.41 12.63 -14.98
CA LYS A 167 -8.33 13.75 -15.93
C LYS A 167 -7.11 13.61 -16.83
N LYS A 168 -7.23 14.12 -18.07
CA LYS A 168 -6.13 14.17 -19.03
C LYS A 168 -4.92 14.88 -18.41
N GLY A 169 -3.76 14.24 -18.50
CA GLY A 169 -2.48 14.78 -18.05
C GLY A 169 -2.15 14.57 -16.56
N GLU A 170 -3.07 14.01 -15.75
CA GLU A 170 -2.80 13.67 -14.35
C GLU A 170 -1.67 12.64 -14.24
N HIS A 171 -0.86 12.79 -13.21
CA HIS A 171 0.20 11.86 -12.84
C HIS A 171 -0.36 10.80 -11.88
N ILE A 172 -0.30 9.54 -12.30
CA ILE A 172 -0.95 8.41 -11.66
C ILE A 172 0.08 7.51 -11.01
N LEU A 173 -0.07 7.30 -9.70
CA LEU A 173 0.62 6.24 -8.98
C LEU A 173 -0.31 5.02 -8.94
N VAL A 174 0.09 3.92 -9.57
CA VAL A 174 -0.65 2.65 -9.47
C VAL A 174 -0.27 1.97 -8.16
N VAL A 175 -1.27 1.57 -7.38
CA VAL A 175 -1.09 0.89 -6.11
C VAL A 175 -2.00 -0.33 -6.09
N ASP A 176 -1.46 -1.50 -5.76
CA ASP A 176 -2.24 -2.71 -5.54
C ASP A 176 -1.60 -3.54 -4.42
N ASP A 177 -2.25 -4.61 -4.01
CA ASP A 177 -1.76 -5.50 -2.97
C ASP A 177 -0.70 -6.49 -3.47
N MET A 178 -0.91 -7.15 -4.62
CA MET A 178 -0.03 -8.23 -5.06
C MET A 178 0.07 -8.37 -6.59
N VAL A 179 1.29 -8.69 -7.05
CA VAL A 179 1.55 -9.10 -8.44
C VAL A 179 1.59 -10.62 -8.56
N ARG A 180 0.84 -11.18 -9.52
CA ARG A 180 0.97 -12.56 -9.97
C ARG A 180 1.64 -12.66 -11.34
N SER A 181 0.94 -12.20 -12.38
CA SER A 181 1.39 -12.25 -13.79
C SER A 181 1.64 -10.86 -14.38
N GLY A 182 1.36 -9.79 -13.62
CA GLY A 182 1.39 -8.42 -14.11
C GLY A 182 0.20 -8.02 -15.00
N THR A 183 -0.71 -8.94 -15.34
CA THR A 183 -1.84 -8.65 -16.25
C THR A 183 -2.77 -7.57 -15.73
N THR A 184 -3.04 -7.54 -14.41
CA THR A 184 -3.83 -6.47 -13.78
C THR A 184 -3.12 -5.12 -13.88
N ILE A 185 -1.81 -5.08 -13.62
CA ILE A 185 -1.01 -3.85 -13.73
C ILE A 185 -1.06 -3.33 -15.17
N GLU A 186 -0.85 -4.20 -16.15
CA GLU A 186 -0.90 -3.82 -17.57
C GLU A 186 -2.29 -3.27 -17.94
N ALA A 187 -3.36 -3.87 -17.42
CA ALA A 187 -4.71 -3.40 -17.66
C ALA A 187 -4.96 -2.02 -17.05
N LEU A 188 -4.53 -1.79 -15.81
CA LEU A 188 -4.60 -0.47 -15.16
C LEU A 188 -3.78 0.57 -15.93
N ALA A 189 -2.59 0.20 -16.41
CA ALA A 189 -1.76 1.08 -17.21
C ALA A 189 -2.46 1.50 -18.51
N ARG A 190 -3.05 0.54 -19.23
CA ARG A 190 -3.83 0.81 -20.46
C ARG A 190 -5.07 1.67 -20.18
N LEU A 191 -5.74 1.51 -19.05
CA LEU A 191 -6.85 2.38 -18.66
C LEU A 191 -6.38 3.83 -18.41
N ALA A 192 -5.25 4.01 -17.72
CA ALA A 192 -4.64 5.32 -17.51
C ALA A 192 -4.20 5.98 -18.84
N GLU A 193 -3.61 5.21 -19.76
CA GLU A 193 -3.25 5.66 -21.11
C GLU A 193 -4.48 6.11 -21.91
N ARG A 194 -5.59 5.34 -21.88
CA ARG A 194 -6.86 5.72 -22.52
C ARG A 194 -7.44 7.02 -21.94
N ALA A 195 -7.26 7.23 -20.64
CA ALA A 195 -7.59 8.50 -19.98
C ALA A 195 -6.60 9.64 -20.32
N ARG A 196 -5.53 9.35 -21.08
CA ARG A 196 -4.42 10.26 -21.43
C ARG A 196 -3.71 10.81 -20.19
N ALA A 197 -3.54 9.95 -19.19
CA ALA A 197 -2.79 10.22 -17.97
C ALA A 197 -1.35 9.68 -18.07
N LYS A 198 -0.50 10.05 -17.12
CA LYS A 198 0.91 9.64 -17.06
C LYS A 198 1.14 8.76 -15.85
N ILE A 199 1.62 7.53 -16.05
CA ILE A 199 2.00 6.67 -14.92
C ILE A 199 3.36 7.15 -14.41
N VAL A 200 3.45 7.51 -13.13
CA VAL A 200 4.70 7.94 -12.50
C VAL A 200 5.35 6.85 -11.66
N GLY A 201 4.60 5.80 -11.36
CA GLY A 201 5.06 4.72 -10.51
C GLY A 201 4.03 3.62 -10.37
N ILE A 202 4.53 2.48 -9.91
CA ILE A 202 3.73 1.30 -9.57
C ILE A 202 4.27 0.79 -8.24
N PHE A 203 3.40 0.59 -7.25
CA PHE A 203 3.76 0.02 -5.97
C PHE A 203 2.84 -1.16 -5.64
N MET A 204 3.45 -2.26 -5.19
CA MET A 204 2.74 -3.49 -4.82
C MET A 204 3.34 -3.99 -3.50
N ILE A 205 2.51 -4.52 -2.59
CA ILE A 205 3.02 -5.04 -1.30
C ILE A 205 3.88 -6.27 -1.53
N ALA A 206 3.41 -7.17 -2.39
CA ALA A 206 4.07 -8.44 -2.69
C ALA A 206 4.14 -8.71 -4.19
N SER A 207 5.20 -9.38 -4.61
CA SER A 207 5.32 -10.00 -5.93
C SER A 207 5.53 -11.49 -5.71
N LEU A 208 4.82 -12.31 -6.47
CA LEU A 208 5.01 -13.75 -6.47
C LEU A 208 5.94 -14.12 -7.62
N ASP A 209 7.14 -14.57 -7.27
CA ASP A 209 8.07 -15.13 -8.25
C ASP A 209 7.53 -16.50 -8.70
N GLN A 210 7.52 -16.73 -10.02
CA GLN A 210 7.20 -18.02 -10.64
C GLN A 210 8.44 -18.93 -10.68
#